data_AF-A0A0Q9YI10-F1
#
_entry.id   AF-A0A0Q9YI10-F1
#
_cell.length_a   1.000
_cell.length_b   1.000
_cell.length_c   1.000
_cell.angle_alpha   90.00
_cell.angle_beta   90.00
_cell.angle_gamma   90.00
#
_symmetry.space_group_name_H-M   'P 1'
#
loop_
_entity.id
_entity.type
_entity.pdbx_description
1 polymer ?
#
loop_
_entity_poly.entity_id
_entity_poly.type
_entity_poly.pdbx_seq_one_letter_code
_entity_poly.pdbx_strand_id
1 'polypeptide(L)' 'MDGMIYVATSSGANILHAQTVNANNLANVSTPGFKADHPQFVSVMNAQADTLPSRIYSSTDGQKQTFHRVVSCQQVM' A
#
# COMPACT_ATOMS: atom_id res chain seq x y z
N MET A 1 -3.48 -26.98 -8.40
CA MET A 1 -3.48 -25.98 -9.50
C MET A 1 -4.11 -24.66 -9.06
N ASP A 2 -5.26 -24.68 -8.37
CA ASP A 2 -5.98 -23.50 -7.85
C ASP A 2 -5.13 -22.49 -7.04
N GLY A 3 -4.26 -22.98 -6.15
CA GLY A 3 -3.49 -22.10 -5.27
C GLY A 3 -2.52 -21.13 -5.97
N MET A 4 -2.14 -21.36 -7.24
CA MET A 4 -1.32 -20.39 -8.01
C MET A 4 -2.17 -19.21 -8.49
N ILE A 5 -3.39 -19.49 -8.94
CA ILE A 5 -4.36 -18.46 -9.32
C ILE A 5 -4.73 -17.64 -8.08
N TYR A 6 -4.97 -18.29 -6.95
CA TYR A 6 -5.27 -17.60 -5.70
C TYR A 6 -4.14 -16.64 -5.24
N VAL A 7 -2.87 -17.05 -5.34
CA VAL A 7 -1.72 -16.16 -5.06
C VAL A 7 -1.67 -14.99 -6.05
N ALA A 8 -1.85 -15.25 -7.35
CA ALA A 8 -1.86 -14.21 -8.37
C ALA A 8 -3.01 -13.21 -8.16
N THR A 9 -4.22 -13.68 -7.88
CA THR A 9 -5.40 -12.85 -7.61
C THR A 9 -5.24 -12.04 -6.34
N SER A 10 -4.68 -12.62 -5.26
CA SER A 10 -4.40 -11.87 -4.03
C SER A 10 -3.45 -10.70 -4.28
N SER A 11 -2.43 -10.89 -5.12
CA SER A 11 -1.48 -9.83 -5.48
C SER A 11 -2.10 -8.79 -6.42
N GLY A 12 -2.92 -9.23 -7.38
CA GLY A 12 -3.70 -8.32 -8.23
C GLY A 12 -4.62 -7.41 -7.42
N ALA A 13 -5.34 -7.97 -6.43
CA ALA A 13 -6.22 -7.19 -5.56
C ALA A 13 -5.47 -6.12 -4.76
N ASN A 14 -4.29 -6.45 -4.23
CA ASN A 14 -3.46 -5.51 -3.48
C ASN A 14 -2.89 -4.39 -4.38
N ILE A 15 -2.55 -4.69 -5.63
CA ILE A 15 -2.11 -3.68 -6.61
C ILE A 15 -3.25 -2.69 -6.91
N LEU A 16 -4.48 -3.19 -7.10
CA LEU A 16 -5.65 -2.35 -7.33
C LEU A 16 -5.94 -1.46 -6.13
N HIS A 17 -5.84 -2.01 -4.91
CA HIS A 17 -5.98 -1.22 -3.69
C HIS A 17 -4.95 -0.09 -3.61
N ALA A 18 -3.69 -0.37 -3.94
CA ALA A 18 -2.64 0.66 -3.96
C ALA A 18 -2.89 1.75 -5.01
N GLN A 19 -3.43 1.40 -6.17
CA GLN A 19 -3.84 2.37 -7.18
C GLN A 19 -4.94 3.30 -6.66
N THR A 20 -5.94 2.76 -5.95
CA THR A 20 -7.03 3.56 -5.34
C THR A 20 -6.49 4.52 -4.28
N VAL A 21 -5.61 4.05 -3.38
CA VAL A 21 -5.00 4.90 -2.36
C VAL A 21 -4.19 6.03 -3.01
N ASN A 22 -3.41 5.73 -4.04
CA ASN A 22 -2.64 6.74 -4.77
C ASN A 22 -3.53 7.77 -5.46
N ALA A 23 -4.64 7.34 -6.08
CA ALA A 23 -5.61 8.25 -6.70
C ALA A 23 -6.23 9.20 -5.66
N ASN A 24 -6.58 8.69 -4.47
CA ASN A 24 -7.11 9.51 -3.37
C ASN A 24 -6.06 10.51 -2.86
N ASN A 25 -4.80 10.09 -2.71
CA ASN A 25 -3.72 10.99 -2.31
C ASN A 25 -3.52 12.15 -3.31
N LEU A 26 -3.63 11.86 -4.61
CA LEU A 26 -3.51 12.87 -5.66
C LEU A 26 -4.70 13.83 -5.67
N ALA A 27 -5.90 13.34 -5.43
CA ALA A 27 -7.10 14.16 -5.33
C ALA A 27 -7.04 15.13 -4.13
N ASN A 28 -6.43 14.71 -3.02
CA ASN A 28 -6.35 15.49 -1.78
C ASN A 28 -5.04 16.28 -1.60
N VAL A 29 -4.16 16.32 -2.61
CA VAL A 29 -2.85 16.98 -2.53
C VAL A 29 -2.92 18.48 -2.18
N SER A 30 -4.03 19.14 -2.55
CA SER A 30 -4.25 20.57 -2.29
C SER A 30 -5.00 20.86 -0.99
N THR A 31 -5.38 19.83 -0.22
CA THR A 31 -6.11 20.01 1.04
C THR A 31 -5.12 20.35 2.17
N PRO A 32 -5.23 21.52 2.82
CA PRO A 32 -4.36 21.88 3.93
C PRO A 32 -4.44 20.86 5.08
N GLY A 33 -3.29 20.43 5.61
CA GLY A 33 -3.23 19.44 6.68
C GLY A 33 -3.40 17.97 6.23
N PHE A 34 -3.56 17.72 4.93
CA PHE A 34 -3.61 16.37 4.39
C PHE A 34 -2.26 15.64 4.54
N LYS A 35 -2.33 14.38 4.98
CA LYS A 35 -1.19 13.45 5.05
C LYS A 35 -1.45 12.31 4.08
N ALA A 36 -0.56 12.12 3.12
CA ALA A 36 -0.71 11.05 2.14
C ALA A 36 -0.43 9.68 2.79
N ASP A 37 -1.21 8.69 2.38
CA ASP A 37 -1.09 7.31 2.85
C ASP A 37 -0.25 6.49 1.85
N HIS A 38 0.67 5.66 2.31
CA HIS A 38 1.47 4.81 1.42
C HIS A 38 1.17 3.34 1.69
N PRO A 39 0.59 2.61 0.71
CA PRO A 39 0.35 1.19 0.85
C PRO A 39 1.67 0.43 0.78
N GLN A 40 2.01 -0.30 1.84
CA GLN A 40 3.18 -1.17 1.90
C GLN A 40 2.74 -2.62 1.75
N PHE A 41 3.41 -3.36 0.87
CA PHE A 41 3.16 -4.79 0.69
C PHE A 41 4.07 -5.60 1.61
N VAL A 42 3.48 -6.52 2.37
CA VAL A 42 4.19 -7.49 3.19
C VAL A 42 3.84 -8.89 2.71
N SER A 43 4.86 -9.75 2.65
CA SER A 43 4.70 -11.17 2.34
C SER A 43 4.25 -11.91 3.60
N VAL A 44 3.08 -12.55 3.54
CA VAL A 44 2.54 -13.34 4.65
C VAL A 44 2.52 -14.81 4.25
N MET A 45 3.09 -15.66 5.09
CA MET A 45 3.00 -17.11 4.95
C MET A 45 1.68 -17.58 5.55
N ASN A 46 0.95 -18.43 4.83
CA ASN A 46 -0.30 -19.01 5.34
C ASN A 46 0.01 -20.04 6.43
N ALA A 47 -0.33 -19.71 7.68
CA ALA A 47 -0.12 -20.58 8.83
C ALA A 47 -1.13 -21.74 8.92
N GLN A 48 -2.19 -21.72 8.09
CA GLN A 48 -3.30 -22.67 8.10
C GLN A 48 -3.20 -23.74 7.01
N ALA A 49 -2.16 -23.73 6.17
CA ALA A 49 -1.96 -24.75 5.14
C ALA A 49 -1.02 -25.85 5.65
N ASP A 50 -1.60 -26.98 6.07
CA ASP A 50 -0.91 -28.21 6.52
C ASP A 50 0.03 -28.82 5.45
N THR A 51 0.01 -28.32 4.21
CA THR A 51 0.86 -28.86 3.14
C THR A 51 1.40 -27.74 2.25
N LEU A 52 2.73 -27.52 2.38
CA LEU A 52 3.63 -26.73 1.54
C LEU A 52 3.82 -25.25 1.97
N PRO A 53 4.95 -24.90 2.63
CA PRO A 53 5.30 -23.52 3.02
C PRO A 53 5.66 -22.60 1.84
N SER A 54 5.50 -23.05 0.59
CA SER A 54 5.91 -22.33 -0.62
C SER A 54 4.87 -21.34 -1.16
N ARG A 55 3.72 -21.17 -0.48
CA ARG A 55 2.66 -20.23 -0.89
C ARG A 55 2.74 -18.96 -0.05
N ILE A 56 3.36 -17.93 -0.63
CA ILE A 56 3.50 -16.60 -0.04
C ILE A 56 2.42 -15.69 -0.66
N TYR A 57 1.65 -15.02 0.18
CA TYR A 57 0.64 -14.06 -0.21
C TYR A 57 1.13 -12.64 0.02
N SER A 58 0.64 -11.69 -0.76
CA SER A 58 0.81 -10.28 -0.43
C SER A 58 -0.33 -9.83 0.49
N SER A 59 0.00 -9.01 1.48
CA SER A 59 -0.95 -8.26 2.29
C SER A 59 -0.54 -6.79 2.26
N THR A 60 -1.51 -5.89 2.30
CA THR A 60 -1.27 -4.46 2.31
C THR A 60 -1.45 -3.91 3.72
N ASP A 61 -0.40 -3.31 4.26
CA ASP A 61 -0.46 -2.48 5.45
C ASP A 61 -0.36 -1.00 5.05
N GLY A 62 -1.21 -0.15 5.62
CA GLY A 62 -1.31 1.26 5.29
C GLY A 62 -0.54 2.11 6.29
N GLN A 63 0.56 2.73 5.84
CA GLN A 63 1.35 3.62 6.69
C GLN A 63 1.13 5.07 6.28
N LYS A 64 0.54 5.86 7.19
CA LYS A 64 0.32 7.30 6.99
C LYS A 64 1.63 8.05 7.11
N GLN A 65 2.19 8.48 5.99
CA GLN A 65 3.45 9.22 6.00
C GLN A 65 3.18 10.73 6.02
N THR A 66 3.79 11.41 6.99
CA THR A 66 3.84 12.87 6.95
C THR A 66 4.95 13.24 5.98
N PHE A 67 4.59 13.60 4.75
CA PHE A 67 5.53 14.26 3.85
C PHE A 67 5.86 15.61 4.48
N HIS A 68 6.96 15.67 5.24
CA HIS A 68 7.56 16.94 5.64
C HIS A 68 8.06 17.60 4.35
N ARG A 69 7.15 18.28 3.65
CA ARG A 69 7.53 19.23 2.63
C ARG A 69 8.27 20.33 3.38
N VAL A 70 9.59 20.21 3.41
CA VAL A 70 10.48 21.37 3.55
C VAL A 70 10.17 22.26 2.36
N VAL A 71 9.13 23.08 2.48
CA VAL A 71 9.07 24.35 1.76
C VAL A 71 10.04 25.26 2.50
N SER A 72 11.34 24.96 2.37
CA SER A 72 12.42 25.86 2.75
C SER A 72 12.60 26.87 1.61
N CYS A 73 11.58 27.69 1.40
CA CYS A 73 11.63 28.94 0.64
C CYS A 73 10.29 29.66 0.83
N GLN A 74 10.08 30.31 1.98
CA GLN A 74 9.53 31.67 2.09
C GLN A 74 9.42 32.03 3.58
N GLN A 75 10.58 32.20 4.20
CA GLN A 75 10.77 33.09 5.33
C GLN A 75 10.98 34.50 4.72
N VAL A 76 10.44 35.51 5.38
CA VAL A 76 10.56 36.95 5.10
C VAL A 76 9.60 37.52 4.03
N MET A 77 8.84 38.51 4.50
CA MET A 77 8.47 39.80 3.89
C MET A 77 8.80 39.97 2.40
#